data_AF-K4MVE9-F1
#
_entry.id   AF-K4MVE9-F1
#
_cell.length_a   1.000
_cell.length_b   1.000
_cell.length_c   1.000
_cell.angle_alpha   90.00
_cell.angle_beta   90.00
_cell.angle_gamma   90.00
#
_symmetry.space_group_name_H-M   'P 1'
#
loop_
_entity.id
_entity.type
_entity.pdbx_description
1 polymer ?
#
loop_
_entity_poly.entity_id
_entity_poly.type
_entity_poly.pdbx_seq_one_letter_code
_entity_poly.pdbx_strand_id
1 'polypeptide(L)'
;VIVLNHPGQISNGYTPVLDCHTAHIACKFSEIKEKCDRRTGKTTEENPKAIKSGDAAIVNLVPSKAMCVEAFQEFPPLGRFAVR
;
A
#
# COMPACT_ATOMS: atom_id res chain seq x y z
N VAL A 1 0.94 3.42 -2.30
CA VAL A 1 0.36 3.60 -0.95
C VAL A 1 0.85 4.92 -0.37
N ILE A 2 -0.01 5.70 0.26
CA ILE A 2 0.37 6.92 1.00
C ILE A 2 0.06 6.68 2.47
N VAL A 3 1.05 6.84 3.34
CA VAL A 3 0.87 6.59 4.79
C VAL A 3 0.34 7.86 5.45
N LEU A 4 -0.81 7.76 6.12
CA LEU A 4 -1.45 8.89 6.79
C LEU A 4 -1.64 8.56 8.28
N ASN A 5 -1.16 9.45 9.15
CA ASN A 5 -1.41 9.42 10.60
C ASN A 5 -1.11 8.08 11.30
N HIS A 6 -0.11 7.33 10.80
CA HIS A 6 0.35 6.10 11.45
C HIS A 6 1.50 6.42 12.43
N PRO A 7 1.42 6.04 13.72
CA PRO A 7 2.41 6.42 14.74
C PRO A 7 3.74 5.67 14.62
N GLY A 8 3.73 4.49 13.97
CA GLY A 8 4.92 3.67 13.76
C GLY A 8 5.47 3.72 12.33
N GLN A 9 6.49 2.91 12.08
CA GLN A 9 7.03 2.66 10.75
C GLN A 9 6.43 1.36 10.19
N ILE A 10 6.20 1.33 8.89
CA ILE A 10 5.73 0.14 8.17
C ILE A 10 6.93 -0.47 7.45
N SER A 11 7.23 -1.72 7.73
CA SER A 11 8.32 -2.49 7.12
C SER A 11 7.79 -3.69 6.32
N ASN A 12 8.68 -4.30 5.54
CA ASN A 12 8.38 -5.56 4.85
C ASN A 12 7.92 -6.62 5.87
N GLY A 13 6.83 -7.31 5.56
CA GLY A 13 6.18 -8.28 6.43
C GLY A 13 5.02 -7.74 7.27
N TYR A 14 4.82 -6.42 7.32
CA TYR A 14 3.66 -5.83 7.98
C TYR A 14 2.35 -6.35 7.36
N THR A 15 1.39 -6.75 8.19
CA THR A 15 0.15 -7.42 7.73
C THR A 15 -1.09 -6.70 8.26
N PRO A 16 -1.45 -5.53 7.69
CA PRO A 16 -2.66 -4.80 8.02
C PRO A 16 -3.89 -5.36 7.30
N VAL A 17 -5.05 -4.79 7.60
CA VAL A 17 -6.30 -5.12 6.89
C VAL A 17 -6.57 -4.10 5.79
N LEU A 18 -6.92 -4.59 4.61
CA LEU A 18 -7.29 -3.79 3.46
C LEU A 18 -8.79 -3.78 3.27
N ASP A 19 -9.33 -2.56 3.18
CA ASP A 19 -10.69 -2.28 2.75
C ASP A 19 -10.64 -1.94 1.26
N CYS A 20 -11.18 -2.79 0.39
CA CYS A 20 -11.34 -2.49 -1.02
C CYS A 20 -12.79 -2.77 -1.43
N HIS A 21 -13.52 -1.71 -1.79
CA HIS A 21 -14.98 -1.78 -1.98
C HIS A 21 -15.69 -2.39 -0.75
N THR A 22 -16.23 -3.60 -0.87
CA THR A 22 -16.90 -4.37 0.21
C THR A 22 -15.99 -5.45 0.81
N ALA A 23 -14.80 -5.67 0.25
CA ALA A 23 -13.85 -6.64 0.75
C ALA A 23 -13.07 -6.06 1.94
N HIS A 24 -12.97 -6.85 3.01
CA HIS A 24 -12.20 -6.55 4.22
C HIS A 24 -11.28 -7.74 4.53
N ILE A 25 -10.03 -7.67 4.07
CA ILE A 25 -9.10 -8.81 4.07
C ILE A 25 -7.71 -8.37 4.53
N ALA A 26 -7.07 -9.18 5.38
CA ALA A 26 -5.68 -8.96 5.77
C ALA A 26 -4.74 -9.16 4.57
N CYS A 27 -3.85 -8.21 4.31
CA CYS A 27 -2.84 -8.33 3.26
C CYS A 27 -1.46 -8.08 3.83
N LYS A 28 -0.49 -8.86 3.38
CA LYS A 28 0.92 -8.71 3.75
C LYS A 28 1.61 -7.74 2.81
N PHE A 29 2.34 -6.78 3.38
CA PHE A 29 3.31 -5.96 2.67
C PHE A 29 4.51 -6.84 2.35
N SER A 30 4.51 -7.46 1.16
CA SER A 30 5.56 -8.41 0.78
C SER A 30 6.88 -7.68 0.57
N GLU A 31 6.84 -6.57 -0.18
CA GLU A 31 8.02 -5.81 -0.56
C GLU A 31 7.64 -4.36 -0.82
N ILE A 32 8.35 -3.43 -0.18
CA ILE A 32 8.30 -2.02 -0.51
C ILE A 32 9.34 -1.78 -1.61
N LYS A 33 8.88 -1.63 -2.86
CA LYS A 33 9.75 -1.48 -4.03
C LYS A 33 10.44 -0.14 -4.05
N GLU A 34 9.68 0.92 -3.86
CA GLU A 34 10.17 2.28 -4.07
C GLU A 34 9.46 3.24 -3.14
N LYS A 35 10.20 4.17 -2.56
CA LYS A 35 9.65 5.35 -1.90
C LYS A 35 9.57 6.48 -2.91
N CYS A 36 8.40 7.10 -3.05
CA CYS A 36 8.16 8.20 -3.97
C CYS A 36 7.71 9.47 -3.25
N ASP A 37 7.98 10.61 -3.87
CA ASP A 37 7.46 11.90 -3.41
C ASP A 37 5.96 12.02 -3.75
N ARG A 38 5.15 12.37 -2.75
CA ARG A 38 3.68 12.43 -2.87
C ARG A 38 3.19 13.47 -3.89
N ARG A 39 3.95 14.53 -4.16
CA ARG A 39 3.55 15.63 -5.04
C ARG A 39 4.04 15.44 -6.46
N THR A 40 5.27 14.97 -6.62
CA THR A 40 5.92 14.85 -7.92
C THR A 40 5.86 13.44 -8.51
N GLY A 41 5.58 12.43 -7.68
CA GLY A 41 5.57 11.02 -8.09
C GLY A 41 6.96 10.45 -8.37
N LYS A 42 8.03 11.23 -8.18
CA LYS A 42 9.40 10.79 -8.42
C LYS A 42 9.89 9.85 -7.33
N THR A 43 10.59 8.81 -7.73
CA THR A 43 11.27 7.87 -6.82
C THR A 43 12.39 8.62 -6.10
N THR A 44 12.40 8.47 -4.78
CA THR A 44 13.39 9.06 -3.85
C THR A 44 14.36 8.02 -3.36
N GLU A 45 13.89 6.80 -3.12
CA GLU A 45 14.72 5.68 -2.64
C GLU A 45 14.16 4.37 -3.23
N GLU A 46 15.05 3.54 -3.77
CA GLU A 46 14.73 2.18 -4.21
C GLU A 46 14.93 1.20 -3.06
N ASN A 47 14.00 0.25 -2.91
CA ASN A 47 13.96 -0.80 -1.90
C ASN A 47 14.16 -0.29 -0.45
N PRO A 48 13.37 0.69 0.01
CA PRO A 48 13.49 1.21 1.37
C PRO A 48 13.15 0.14 2.42
N LYS A 49 13.86 0.14 3.55
CA LYS A 49 13.62 -0.83 4.65
C LYS A 49 12.29 -0.59 5.37
N ALA A 50 11.84 0.66 5.43
CA ALA A 50 10.59 1.05 6.07
C ALA A 50 10.06 2.39 5.54
N ILE A 51 8.75 2.60 5.65
CA ILE A 51 8.05 3.86 5.31
C ILE A 51 7.33 4.41 6.55
N LYS A 52 7.24 5.75 6.64
CA LYS A 52 6.60 6.45 7.78
C LYS A 52 5.47 7.35 7.31
N SER A 53 4.72 7.90 8.27
CA SER A 53 3.66 8.87 7.99
C SER A 53 4.16 10.03 7.11
N GLY A 54 3.40 10.34 6.05
CA GLY A 54 3.73 11.35 5.05
C GLY A 54 4.45 10.82 3.82
N ASP A 55 5.02 9.62 3.87
CA ASP A 55 5.68 9.00 2.72
C ASP A 55 4.66 8.41 1.75
N ALA A 56 4.99 8.48 0.45
CA ALA A 56 4.36 7.68 -0.58
C ALA A 56 5.33 6.57 -1.01
N ALA A 57 4.79 5.40 -1.34
CA ALA A 57 5.60 4.27 -1.78
C ALA A 57 4.84 3.34 -2.72
N ILE A 58 5.58 2.68 -3.61
CA ILE A 58 5.11 1.56 -4.41
C ILE A 58 5.41 0.28 -3.64
N VAL A 59 4.39 -0.54 -3.43
CA VAL A 59 4.44 -1.72 -2.56
C VAL A 59 3.78 -2.89 -3.26
N ASN A 60 4.41 -4.06 -3.19
CA ASN A 60 3.81 -5.34 -3.53
C ASN A 60 3.02 -5.86 -2.31
N LEU A 61 1.71 -6.02 -2.49
CA LEU A 61 0.79 -6.51 -1.46
C LEU A 61 0.32 -7.92 -1.82
N VAL A 62 0.29 -8.81 -0.84
CA VAL A 62 -0.18 -10.19 -1.01
C VAL A 62 -1.37 -10.42 -0.08
N PRO A 63 -2.59 -10.67 -0.60
CA PRO A 63 -3.74 -10.92 0.25
C PRO A 63 -3.63 -12.29 0.92
N SER A 64 -4.11 -12.39 2.17
CA SER A 64 -4.10 -13.65 2.94
C SER A 64 -5.17 -14.64 2.49
N LYS A 65 -6.18 -14.16 1.76
CA LYS A 65 -7.29 -14.94 1.19
C LYS A 65 -7.54 -14.47 -0.24
N ALA A 66 -8.25 -15.27 -1.03
CA ALA A 66 -8.66 -14.86 -2.38
C ALA A 66 -9.45 -13.54 -2.33
N MET A 67 -9.00 -12.57 -3.11
CA MET A 67 -9.54 -11.22 -3.17
C MET A 67 -9.64 -10.82 -4.64
N CYS A 68 -10.75 -10.19 -5.03
CA CYS A 68 -10.92 -9.62 -6.36
C CYS A 68 -10.61 -8.13 -6.31
N VAL A 69 -9.65 -7.68 -7.12
CA VAL A 69 -9.23 -6.28 -7.27
C VAL A 69 -8.91 -6.02 -8.73
N GLU A 70 -9.11 -4.80 -9.18
CA GLU A 70 -8.86 -4.39 -10.57
C GLU A 70 -7.88 -3.23 -10.64
N ALA A 71 -7.29 -3.01 -11.81
CA ALA A 71 -6.46 -1.84 -12.04
C ALA A 71 -7.28 -0.56 -11.88
N PHE A 72 -6.78 0.41 -11.10
CA PHE A 72 -7.51 1.67 -10.85
C PHE A 72 -7.85 2.45 -12.13
N GLN A 73 -7.01 2.35 -13.17
CA GLN A 73 -7.26 3.01 -14.46
C GLN A 73 -8.40 2.34 -15.25
N GLU A 74 -8.60 1.04 -15.07
CA GLU A 74 -9.63 0.26 -15.77
C GLU A 74 -10.96 0.30 -15.00
N PHE A 75 -10.91 0.07 -13.69
CA PHE A 75 -12.09 0.10 -12.83
C PHE A 75 -11.80 0.81 -11.49
N PRO A 76 -11.94 2.15 -11.44
CA PRO A 76 -11.65 2.94 -10.24
C PRO A 76 -12.32 2.46 -8.94
N PRO A 77 -13.57 1.96 -8.94
CA PRO A 77 -14.23 1.48 -7.72
C PRO A 77 -13.58 0.25 -7.06
N LEU A 78 -12.90 -0.63 -7.83
CA LEU A 78 -12.21 -1.82 -7.31
C LEU A 78 -10.68 -1.67 -7.25
N GLY A 79 -10.13 -0.57 -7.75
CA GLY A 79 -8.70 -0.26 -7.65
C GLY A 79 -8.33 0.65 -6.49
N ARG A 80 -9.31 1.27 -5.82
CA ARG A 80 -9.07 2.10 -4.63
C ARG A 80 -9.27 1.29 -3.36
N PHE A 81 -8.31 1.37 -2.46
CA PHE A 81 -8.36 0.68 -1.16
C PHE A 81 -7.87 1.59 -0.04
N ALA A 82 -8.30 1.28 1.19
CA ALA A 82 -7.76 1.83 2.42
C ALA A 82 -7.04 0.73 3.20
N VAL A 83 -6.04 1.12 3.97
CA VAL A 83 -5.28 0.22 4.85
C VAL A 83 -5.60 0.62 6.30
N ARG A 84 -5.97 -0.35 7.13
CA ARG A 84 -6.34 -0.19 8.54
C ARG A 84 -5.34 -0.89 9.44
#